data_AF-A0A380AS62-F1
#
_entry.id   AF-A0A380AS62-F1
#
_cell.length_a   1.000
_cell.length_b   1.000
_cell.length_c   1.000
_cell.angle_alpha   90.00
_cell.angle_beta   90.00
_cell.angle_gamma   90.00
#
_symmetry.space_group_name_H-M   'P 1'
#
loop_
_entity.id
_entity.type
_entity.pdbx_description
1 polymer ?
#
loop_
_entity_poly.entity_id
_entity_poly.type
_entity_poly.pdbx_seq_one_letter_code
_entity_poly.pdbx_strand_id
1 'polypeptide(L)'
;MPIPRLFHPMPFRLLSLAALLALAGCTSKTTTTAPAARPADVKARLMTLIPANAGDRQGWATDITAAFAAQGIEPSDENLCSVLAVTEQESTFQANPQVPGLPKIAWKEIDRRADQMHIPNFLVHTALKISSSNGQSYSERLDKVRTEKDLSDIFDDMIDRVPMGQKLFGHLNPVHTGGPMQVSIAFAEAHAKGYPYPVDGSIRREVFSRRGGMYFGIMHLLGYPADYSRPIYRFADFNAGWYASRNAAFQNAVSRASAIPLALDGDLIDFSSDKPGSTELAVRTLGKRLNMSDSAIRRALEKRRYG
;
A
#
# COMPACT_ATOMS: atom_id res chain seq x y z
N MET A 1 11.33 81.79 25.63
CA MET A 1 11.81 80.53 25.00
C MET A 1 11.69 79.40 25.99
N PRO A 2 10.65 78.56 25.92
CA PRO A 2 10.46 77.44 26.83
C PRO A 2 10.77 76.10 26.13
N ILE A 3 11.47 75.19 26.80
CA ILE A 3 11.39 73.75 26.51
C ILE A 3 11.26 73.02 27.85
N PRO A 4 10.07 72.56 28.24
CA PRO A 4 9.89 71.65 29.36
C PRO A 4 10.09 70.21 28.88
N ARG A 5 10.99 69.47 29.53
CA ARG A 5 11.09 68.00 29.36
C ARG A 5 10.11 67.33 30.31
N LEU A 6 8.95 66.94 29.77
CA LEU A 6 8.01 66.02 30.41
C LEU A 6 8.55 64.58 30.25
N PHE A 7 9.07 63.99 31.31
CA PHE A 7 9.20 62.54 31.40
C PHE A 7 7.84 61.97 31.83
N HIS A 8 7.09 61.42 30.87
CA HIS A 8 5.96 60.54 31.16
C HIS A 8 6.45 59.09 31.15
N PRO A 9 6.23 58.29 32.21
CA PRO A 9 6.44 56.86 32.16
C PRO A 9 5.37 56.25 31.25
N MET A 10 5.78 55.77 30.08
CA MET A 10 4.90 55.05 29.17
C MET A 10 4.50 53.72 29.83
N PRO A 11 3.19 53.44 29.99
CA PRO A 11 2.75 52.23 30.68
C PRO A 11 3.07 51.00 29.83
N PHE A 12 3.96 50.15 30.35
CA PHE A 12 4.38 48.86 29.78
C PHE A 12 3.20 47.93 29.42
N ARG A 13 2.00 48.20 29.92
CA ARG A 13 0.75 47.44 29.65
C ARG A 13 0.18 47.63 28.25
N LEU A 14 0.43 48.77 27.57
CA LEU A 14 -0.11 48.99 26.21
C LEU A 14 0.71 48.30 25.12
N LEU A 15 2.02 48.09 25.34
CA LEU A 15 2.88 47.32 24.44
C LEU A 15 2.60 45.82 24.49
N SER A 16 2.14 45.29 25.63
CA SER A 16 1.77 43.88 25.78
C SER A 16 0.49 43.51 25.02
N LEU A 17 -0.45 44.44 24.88
CA LEU A 17 -1.73 44.19 24.21
C LEU A 17 -1.59 44.20 22.66
N ALA A 18 -0.70 45.04 22.12
CA ALA A 18 -0.39 45.06 20.69
C ALA A 18 0.36 43.79 20.24
N ALA A 19 1.24 43.24 21.08
CA ALA A 19 1.92 41.98 20.82
C ALA A 19 0.95 40.77 20.82
N LEU A 20 -0.07 40.77 21.69
CA LEU A 20 -1.09 39.71 21.71
C LEU A 20 -2.03 39.74 20.50
N LEU A 21 -2.33 40.92 19.94
CA LEU A 21 -3.12 41.05 18.71
C LEU A 21 -2.34 40.67 17.44
N ALA A 22 -1.01 40.83 17.44
CA ALA A 22 -0.14 40.38 16.35
C ALA A 22 0.04 38.85 16.31
N LEU A 23 -0.06 38.15 17.45
CA LEU A 23 -0.02 36.67 17.50
C LEU A 23 -1.36 35.99 17.17
N ALA A 24 -2.47 36.73 17.12
CA ALA A 24 -3.77 36.19 16.73
C ALA A 24 -3.97 36.10 15.19
N GLY A 25 -3.07 36.68 14.39
CA GLY A 25 -3.18 36.74 12.93
C GLY A 25 -2.58 35.56 12.15
N CYS A 26 -2.00 34.55 12.82
CA CYS A 26 -1.36 33.40 12.17
C CYS A 26 -2.02 32.05 12.45
N THR A 27 -3.23 32.04 13.01
CA THR A 27 -4.02 30.82 13.16
C THR A 27 -5.23 30.88 12.25
N SER A 28 -5.47 29.77 11.54
CA SER A 28 -6.45 29.61 10.46
C SER A 28 -6.02 30.21 9.12
N LYS A 29 -5.04 29.57 8.46
CA LYS A 29 -5.27 29.22 7.06
C LYS A 29 -6.51 28.33 7.05
N THR A 30 -7.68 28.95 6.89
CA THR A 30 -8.83 28.23 6.37
C THR A 30 -8.34 27.65 5.05
N THR A 31 -8.07 26.35 5.04
CA THR A 31 -7.90 25.60 3.80
C THR A 31 -9.23 25.77 3.10
N THR A 32 -9.35 26.77 2.24
CA THR A 32 -10.46 26.88 1.31
C THR A 32 -10.45 25.55 0.57
N THR A 33 -11.34 24.64 0.94
CA THR A 33 -11.48 23.36 0.26
C THR A 33 -11.79 23.72 -1.18
N ALA A 34 -10.81 23.55 -2.06
CA ALA A 34 -11.05 23.69 -3.48
C ALA A 34 -12.26 22.80 -3.81
N PRO A 35 -13.19 23.26 -4.68
CA PRO A 35 -14.32 22.44 -5.07
C PRO A 35 -13.81 21.07 -5.50
N ALA A 36 -14.41 19.99 -5.00
CA ALA A 36 -14.03 18.64 -5.40
C ALA A 36 -14.01 18.57 -6.93
N ALA A 37 -12.89 18.14 -7.50
CA ALA A 37 -12.72 18.11 -8.95
C ALA A 37 -13.82 17.26 -9.58
N ARG A 38 -14.47 17.77 -10.63
CA ARG A 38 -15.57 17.03 -11.27
C ARG A 38 -14.98 15.78 -11.93
N PRO A 39 -15.62 14.60 -11.82
CA PRO A 39 -15.13 13.37 -12.44
C PRO A 39 -14.83 13.50 -13.95
N ALA A 40 -15.60 14.31 -14.67
CA ALA A 40 -15.37 14.58 -16.09
C ALA A 40 -14.03 15.30 -16.34
N ASP A 41 -13.64 16.25 -15.49
CA ASP A 41 -12.40 17.01 -15.63
C ASP A 41 -11.19 16.12 -15.31
N VAL A 42 -11.29 15.29 -14.27
CA VAL A 42 -10.26 14.30 -13.90
C VAL A 42 -10.05 13.30 -15.04
N LYS A 43 -11.15 12.78 -15.60
CA LYS A 43 -11.10 11.86 -16.73
C LYS A 43 -10.47 12.51 -17.97
N ALA A 44 -10.85 13.75 -18.29
CA ALA A 44 -10.25 14.49 -19.39
C ALA A 44 -8.74 14.69 -19.18
N ARG A 45 -8.31 15.02 -17.95
CA ARG A 45 -6.90 15.12 -17.60
C ARG A 45 -6.16 13.79 -17.79
N LEU A 46 -6.70 12.69 -17.27
CA LEU A 46 -6.14 11.34 -17.47
C LEU A 46 -6.01 10.97 -18.95
N MET A 47 -6.96 11.35 -19.80
CA MET A 47 -6.87 11.15 -21.25
C MET A 47 -5.72 11.93 -21.91
N THR A 48 -5.14 12.93 -21.25
CA THR A 48 -3.91 13.61 -21.71
C THR A 48 -2.64 12.97 -21.14
N LEU A 49 -2.72 12.31 -19.99
CA LEU A 49 -1.57 11.75 -19.27
C LEU A 49 -1.31 10.27 -19.58
N ILE A 50 -2.36 9.46 -19.81
CA ILE A 50 -2.22 8.04 -20.13
C ILE A 50 -1.46 7.89 -21.45
N PRO A 51 -0.44 7.02 -21.55
CA PRO A 51 0.29 6.79 -22.79
C PRO A 51 -0.62 6.47 -23.98
N ALA A 52 -0.25 6.98 -25.16
CA ALA A 52 -1.06 6.82 -26.36
C ALA A 52 -1.17 5.36 -26.83
N ASN A 53 -0.17 4.53 -26.51
CA ASN A 53 -0.10 3.10 -26.81
C ASN A 53 -0.82 2.20 -25.79
N ALA A 54 -1.31 2.75 -24.67
CA ALA A 54 -2.06 1.95 -23.71
C ALA A 54 -3.40 1.52 -24.31
N GLY A 55 -3.73 0.23 -24.20
CA GLY A 55 -5.04 -0.30 -24.62
C GLY A 55 -6.16 0.23 -23.72
N ASP A 56 -7.35 0.49 -24.30
CA ASP A 56 -8.54 0.97 -23.58
C ASP A 56 -8.28 2.13 -22.60
N ARG A 57 -7.63 3.20 -23.08
CA ARG A 57 -7.33 4.43 -22.31
C ARG A 57 -8.56 4.99 -21.59
N GLN A 58 -9.73 4.91 -22.24
CA GLN A 58 -10.99 5.37 -21.67
C GLN A 58 -11.41 4.54 -20.46
N GLY A 59 -11.23 3.21 -20.52
CA GLY A 59 -11.46 2.32 -19.39
C GLY A 59 -10.55 2.61 -18.21
N TRP A 60 -9.23 2.77 -18.44
CA TRP A 60 -8.27 3.17 -17.41
C TRP A 60 -8.65 4.50 -16.76
N ALA A 61 -8.95 5.52 -17.56
CA ALA A 61 -9.35 6.83 -17.06
C ALA A 61 -10.63 6.74 -16.21
N THR A 62 -11.56 5.86 -16.58
CA THR A 62 -12.81 5.62 -15.84
C THR A 62 -12.53 4.99 -14.48
N ASP A 63 -11.78 3.89 -14.44
CA ASP A 63 -11.52 3.14 -13.21
C ASP A 63 -10.65 3.94 -12.23
N ILE A 64 -9.65 4.68 -12.73
CA ILE A 64 -8.84 5.59 -11.91
C ILE A 64 -9.70 6.71 -11.32
N THR A 65 -10.50 7.39 -12.15
CA THR A 65 -11.39 8.47 -11.66
C THR A 65 -12.35 7.96 -10.60
N ALA A 66 -12.93 6.78 -10.80
CA ALA A 66 -13.85 6.17 -9.85
C ALA A 66 -13.16 5.80 -8.53
N ALA A 67 -11.93 5.28 -8.58
CA ALA A 67 -11.13 4.99 -7.39
C ALA A 67 -10.78 6.25 -6.59
N PHE A 68 -10.34 7.34 -7.26
CA PHE A 68 -10.06 8.62 -6.60
C PHE A 68 -11.31 9.18 -5.91
N ALA A 69 -12.44 9.19 -6.61
CA ALA A 69 -13.70 9.68 -6.07
C ALA A 69 -14.19 8.85 -4.88
N ALA A 70 -14.12 7.52 -4.97
CA ALA A 70 -14.55 6.61 -3.91
C ALA A 70 -13.70 6.73 -2.63
N GLN A 71 -12.42 7.10 -2.77
CA GLN A 71 -11.49 7.22 -1.65
C GLN A 71 -11.33 8.66 -1.15
N GLY A 72 -11.97 9.64 -1.80
CA GLY A 72 -11.81 11.06 -1.46
C GLY A 72 -10.39 11.58 -1.67
N ILE A 73 -9.63 10.97 -2.58
CA ILE A 73 -8.24 11.36 -2.87
C ILE A 73 -8.25 12.55 -3.82
N GLU A 74 -7.42 13.56 -3.52
CA GLU A 74 -7.24 14.71 -4.41
C GLU A 74 -6.61 14.27 -5.75
N PRO A 75 -7.24 14.53 -6.90
CA PRO A 75 -6.72 14.16 -8.21
C PRO A 75 -5.74 15.22 -8.75
N SER A 76 -4.71 15.54 -7.97
CA SER A 76 -3.62 16.42 -8.42
C SER A 76 -2.81 15.76 -9.53
N ASP A 77 -2.13 16.56 -10.36
CA ASP A 77 -1.25 16.03 -11.41
C ASP A 77 -0.17 15.11 -10.85
N GLU A 78 0.35 15.40 -9.66
CA GLU A 78 1.31 14.54 -8.96
C GLU A 78 0.69 13.18 -8.64
N ASN A 79 -0.49 13.15 -8.01
CA ASN A 79 -1.17 11.89 -7.66
C ASN A 79 -1.58 11.08 -8.90
N LEU A 80 -2.11 11.74 -9.93
CA LEU A 80 -2.49 11.08 -11.19
C LEU A 80 -1.24 10.49 -11.86
N CYS A 81 -0.16 11.26 -12.00
CA CYS A 81 1.09 10.77 -12.59
C CYS A 81 1.72 9.64 -11.77
N SER A 82 1.67 9.69 -10.43
CA SER A 82 2.15 8.60 -9.57
C SER A 82 1.41 7.30 -9.81
N VAL A 83 0.08 7.35 -9.94
CA VAL A 83 -0.75 6.16 -10.22
C VAL A 83 -0.44 5.60 -11.61
N LEU A 84 -0.33 6.47 -12.62
CA LEU A 84 0.02 6.05 -13.98
C LEU A 84 1.42 5.45 -14.06
N ALA A 85 2.41 6.05 -13.38
CA ALA A 85 3.79 5.55 -13.35
C ALA A 85 3.87 4.14 -12.73
N VAL A 86 3.20 3.91 -11.60
CA VAL A 86 3.14 2.57 -10.98
C VAL A 86 2.39 1.60 -11.89
N THR A 87 1.25 1.99 -12.46
CA THR A 87 0.48 1.12 -13.36
C THR A 87 1.30 0.70 -14.59
N GLU A 88 2.07 1.62 -15.16
CA GLU A 88 2.94 1.33 -16.30
C GLU A 88 4.11 0.45 -15.91
N GLN A 89 4.76 0.72 -14.78
CA GLN A 89 5.88 -0.09 -14.27
C GLN A 89 5.44 -1.55 -14.00
N GLU A 90 4.30 -1.73 -13.34
CA GLU A 90 3.87 -3.05 -12.86
C GLU A 90 3.20 -3.90 -13.93
N SER A 91 2.56 -3.27 -14.93
CA SER A 91 1.75 -4.02 -15.89
C SER A 91 1.73 -3.50 -17.32
N THR A 92 2.36 -2.37 -17.60
CA THR A 92 2.28 -1.70 -18.92
C THR A 92 0.81 -1.51 -19.36
N PHE A 93 -0.05 -1.09 -18.42
CA PHE A 93 -1.49 -0.95 -18.63
C PHE A 93 -2.19 -2.24 -19.11
N GLN A 94 -1.88 -3.37 -18.47
CA GLN A 94 -2.56 -4.65 -18.69
C GLN A 94 -3.03 -5.21 -17.35
N ALA A 95 -4.34 -5.34 -17.14
CA ALA A 95 -4.85 -5.78 -15.83
C ALA A 95 -4.41 -7.21 -15.44
N ASN A 96 -4.21 -8.07 -16.44
CA ASN A 96 -3.83 -9.47 -16.24
C ASN A 96 -2.83 -9.89 -17.34
N PRO A 97 -1.55 -9.47 -17.24
CA PRO A 97 -0.55 -9.72 -18.27
C PRO A 97 -0.19 -11.21 -18.33
N GLN A 98 0.24 -11.66 -19.51
CA GLN A 98 0.73 -13.03 -19.68
C GLN A 98 2.15 -13.17 -19.12
N VAL A 99 2.41 -14.28 -18.44
CA VAL A 99 3.73 -14.67 -17.97
C VAL A 99 4.30 -15.73 -18.92
N PRO A 100 5.37 -15.42 -19.68
CA PRO A 100 5.98 -16.37 -20.59
C PRO A 100 6.46 -17.64 -19.87
N GLY A 101 6.08 -18.80 -20.39
CA GLY A 101 6.50 -20.09 -19.83
C GLY A 101 5.85 -20.49 -18.50
N LEU A 102 4.79 -19.78 -18.08
CA LEU A 102 4.10 -20.03 -16.81
C LEU A 102 3.72 -21.50 -16.54
N PRO A 103 3.25 -22.31 -17.52
CA PRO A 103 2.98 -23.73 -17.28
C PRO A 103 4.20 -24.49 -16.72
N LYS A 104 5.38 -24.25 -17.31
CA LYS A 104 6.63 -24.91 -16.89
C LYS A 104 7.05 -24.46 -15.49
N ILE A 105 6.87 -23.18 -15.18
CA ILE A 105 7.19 -22.61 -13.86
C ILE A 105 6.27 -23.22 -12.79
N ALA A 106 4.97 -23.28 -13.07
CA ALA A 106 3.98 -23.85 -12.16
C ALA A 106 4.27 -25.34 -11.86
N TRP A 107 4.51 -26.15 -12.89
CA TRP A 107 4.88 -27.56 -12.72
C TRP A 107 6.18 -27.74 -11.94
N LYS A 108 7.22 -26.93 -12.23
CA LYS A 108 8.48 -26.97 -11.49
C LYS A 108 8.28 -26.67 -10.00
N GLU A 109 7.42 -25.71 -9.66
CA GLU A 109 7.12 -25.39 -8.26
C GLU A 109 6.31 -26.48 -7.56
N ILE A 110 5.35 -27.10 -8.27
CA ILE A 110 4.59 -28.26 -7.77
C ILE A 110 5.53 -29.42 -7.46
N ASP A 111 6.40 -29.80 -8.40
CA ASP A 111 7.37 -30.88 -8.24
C ASP A 111 8.33 -30.57 -7.08
N ARG A 112 8.85 -29.34 -7.01
CA ARG A 112 9.74 -28.90 -5.92
C ARG A 112 9.08 -29.05 -4.54
N ARG A 113 7.79 -28.68 -4.42
CA ARG A 113 7.04 -28.84 -3.14
C ARG A 113 6.77 -30.30 -2.82
N ALA A 114 6.49 -31.12 -3.83
CA ALA A 114 6.31 -32.57 -3.65
C ALA A 114 7.60 -33.22 -3.15
N ASP A 115 8.74 -32.88 -3.75
CA ASP A 115 10.06 -33.35 -3.33
C ASP A 115 10.39 -32.96 -1.88
N GLN A 116 10.08 -31.72 -1.47
CA GLN A 116 10.24 -31.27 -0.07
C GLN A 116 9.43 -32.10 0.94
N MET A 117 8.30 -32.62 0.49
CA MET A 117 7.41 -33.47 1.28
C MET A 117 7.70 -34.97 1.09
N HIS A 118 8.75 -35.34 0.34
CA HIS A 118 9.10 -36.72 -0.01
C HIS A 118 7.97 -37.47 -0.73
N ILE A 119 7.16 -36.75 -1.51
CA ILE A 119 6.07 -37.32 -2.30
C ILE A 119 6.58 -37.54 -3.73
N PRO A 120 6.54 -38.78 -4.28
CA PRO A 120 6.90 -39.02 -5.67
C PRO A 120 6.09 -38.19 -6.67
N ASN A 121 6.77 -37.48 -7.58
CA ASN A 121 6.13 -36.57 -8.55
C ASN A 121 5.03 -37.24 -9.39
N PHE A 122 5.21 -38.50 -9.80
CA PHE A 122 4.19 -39.21 -10.58
C PHE A 122 2.84 -39.35 -9.84
N LEU A 123 2.85 -39.42 -8.50
CA LEU A 123 1.63 -39.47 -7.70
C LEU A 123 0.90 -38.13 -7.73
N VAL A 124 1.63 -37.02 -7.61
CA VAL A 124 1.07 -35.66 -7.69
C VAL A 124 0.50 -35.40 -9.08
N HIS A 125 1.25 -35.73 -10.14
CA HIS A 125 0.79 -35.59 -11.52
C HIS A 125 -0.46 -36.43 -11.80
N THR A 126 -0.56 -37.63 -11.22
CA THR A 126 -1.74 -38.48 -11.34
C THR A 126 -2.92 -37.89 -10.56
N ALA A 127 -2.71 -37.39 -9.35
CA ALA A 127 -3.74 -36.74 -8.55
C ALA A 127 -4.31 -35.50 -9.25
N LEU A 128 -3.48 -34.73 -9.97
CA LEU A 128 -3.93 -33.54 -10.72
C LEU A 128 -4.73 -33.86 -11.99
N LYS A 129 -4.89 -35.14 -12.37
CA LYS A 129 -5.79 -35.54 -13.46
C LYS A 129 -7.27 -35.51 -13.08
N ILE A 130 -7.61 -35.30 -11.80
CA ILE A 130 -9.00 -35.14 -11.38
C ILE A 130 -9.64 -33.94 -12.10
N SER A 131 -10.89 -34.10 -12.54
CA SER A 131 -11.64 -33.06 -13.25
C SER A 131 -11.95 -31.89 -12.33
N SER A 132 -11.55 -30.70 -12.72
CA SER A 132 -11.91 -29.41 -12.12
C SER A 132 -13.34 -28.99 -12.48
N SER A 133 -13.85 -27.87 -11.94
CA SER A 133 -15.29 -27.57 -12.04
C SER A 133 -15.74 -27.15 -13.45
N ASN A 134 -14.79 -26.87 -14.34
CA ASN A 134 -15.06 -26.59 -15.76
C ASN A 134 -14.98 -27.84 -16.66
N GLY A 135 -14.85 -29.04 -16.09
CA GLY A 135 -14.77 -30.32 -16.80
C GLY A 135 -13.37 -30.73 -17.25
N GLN A 136 -12.41 -29.81 -17.36
CA GLN A 136 -10.99 -30.12 -17.62
C GLN A 136 -10.30 -30.60 -16.34
N SER A 137 -9.32 -31.48 -16.45
CA SER A 137 -8.42 -31.82 -15.34
C SER A 137 -7.60 -30.62 -14.87
N TYR A 138 -7.15 -30.63 -13.61
CA TYR A 138 -6.22 -29.59 -13.13
C TYR A 138 -4.92 -29.59 -13.92
N SER A 139 -4.40 -30.76 -14.31
CA SER A 139 -3.23 -30.86 -15.19
C SER A 139 -3.44 -30.14 -16.53
N GLU A 140 -4.58 -30.33 -17.20
CA GLU A 140 -4.86 -29.65 -18.48
C GLU A 140 -4.99 -28.13 -18.33
N ARG A 141 -5.52 -27.66 -17.18
CA ARG A 141 -5.60 -26.23 -16.88
C ARG A 141 -4.21 -25.65 -16.61
N LEU A 142 -3.38 -26.36 -15.83
CA LEU A 142 -1.99 -25.97 -15.55
C LEU A 142 -1.14 -25.95 -16.83
N ASP A 143 -1.34 -26.87 -17.76
CA ASP A 143 -0.62 -26.90 -19.05
C ASP A 143 -0.94 -25.69 -19.95
N LYS A 144 -2.10 -25.06 -19.75
CA LYS A 144 -2.60 -23.96 -20.57
C LYS A 144 -2.57 -22.61 -19.87
N VAL A 145 -2.13 -22.56 -18.62
CA VAL A 145 -2.10 -21.34 -17.81
C VAL A 145 -1.24 -20.27 -18.48
N ARG A 146 -1.70 -19.02 -18.51
CA ARG A 146 -0.95 -17.91 -19.09
C ARG A 146 -0.76 -16.74 -18.14
N THR A 147 -1.60 -16.63 -17.13
CA THR A 147 -1.61 -15.48 -16.23
C THR A 147 -1.61 -15.91 -14.77
N GLU A 148 -1.18 -15.00 -13.88
CA GLU A 148 -1.24 -15.23 -12.43
C GLU A 148 -2.68 -15.43 -11.95
N LYS A 149 -3.64 -14.73 -12.58
CA LYS A 149 -5.06 -14.95 -12.33
C LYS A 149 -5.46 -16.38 -12.63
N ASP A 150 -5.04 -16.96 -13.76
CA ASP A 150 -5.38 -18.34 -14.11
C ASP A 150 -4.86 -19.32 -13.04
N LEU A 151 -3.64 -19.11 -12.52
CA LEU A 151 -3.11 -19.92 -11.40
C LEU A 151 -3.96 -19.75 -10.14
N SER A 152 -4.32 -18.51 -9.81
CA SER A 152 -5.17 -18.25 -8.65
C SER A 152 -6.53 -18.93 -8.80
N ASP A 153 -7.17 -18.85 -9.96
CA ASP A 153 -8.48 -19.46 -10.23
C ASP A 153 -8.41 -20.99 -10.26
N ILE A 154 -7.27 -21.58 -10.66
CA ILE A 154 -7.01 -23.03 -10.56
C ILE A 154 -6.93 -23.45 -9.09
N PHE A 155 -6.18 -22.70 -8.29
CA PHE A 155 -6.00 -22.98 -6.87
C PHE A 155 -7.31 -22.83 -6.09
N ASP A 156 -8.03 -21.72 -6.32
CA ASP A 156 -9.29 -21.42 -5.65
C ASP A 156 -10.35 -22.49 -5.97
N ASP A 157 -10.47 -22.91 -7.23
CA ASP A 157 -11.37 -24.00 -7.63
C ASP A 157 -11.06 -25.34 -6.92
N MET A 158 -9.78 -25.64 -6.70
CA MET A 158 -9.36 -26.86 -6.01
C MET A 158 -9.77 -26.84 -4.54
N ILE A 159 -9.54 -25.74 -3.85
CA ILE A 159 -9.85 -25.64 -2.41
C ILE A 159 -11.34 -25.42 -2.14
N ASP A 160 -12.08 -24.82 -3.07
CA ASP A 160 -13.54 -24.65 -2.96
C ASP A 160 -14.30 -25.99 -2.90
N ARG A 161 -13.68 -27.06 -3.38
CA ARG A 161 -14.24 -28.42 -3.31
C ARG A 161 -14.07 -29.09 -1.96
N VAL A 162 -13.24 -28.51 -1.10
CA VAL A 162 -13.03 -28.98 0.27
C VAL A 162 -13.88 -28.12 1.20
N PRO A 163 -14.71 -28.70 2.07
CA PRO A 163 -15.43 -27.93 3.08
C PRO A 163 -14.48 -27.05 3.88
N MET A 164 -14.79 -25.75 3.98
CA MET A 164 -13.92 -24.74 4.60
C MET A 164 -12.54 -24.56 3.95
N GLY A 165 -12.33 -25.05 2.73
CA GLY A 165 -11.03 -25.07 2.07
C GLY A 165 -10.41 -23.69 1.88
N GLN A 166 -11.20 -22.67 1.54
CA GLN A 166 -10.73 -21.27 1.50
C GLN A 166 -10.17 -20.80 2.85
N LYS A 167 -10.88 -21.08 3.94
CA LYS A 167 -10.47 -20.67 5.29
C LYS A 167 -9.23 -21.43 5.76
N LEU A 168 -9.11 -22.71 5.40
CA LEU A 168 -8.03 -23.58 5.87
C LEU A 168 -6.78 -23.48 4.99
N PHE A 169 -6.93 -23.32 3.68
CA PHE A 169 -5.86 -23.50 2.69
C PHE A 169 -5.67 -22.31 1.75
N GLY A 170 -6.53 -21.28 1.78
CA GLY A 170 -6.41 -20.12 0.88
C GLY A 170 -5.07 -19.37 1.01
N HIS A 171 -4.45 -19.41 2.18
CA HIS A 171 -3.12 -18.84 2.43
C HIS A 171 -1.98 -19.57 1.71
N LEU A 172 -2.22 -20.79 1.20
CA LEU A 172 -1.25 -21.59 0.44
C LEU A 172 -1.24 -21.25 -1.05
N ASN A 173 -2.18 -20.42 -1.51
CA ASN A 173 -2.21 -19.94 -2.89
C ASN A 173 -0.88 -19.20 -3.18
N PRO A 174 -0.10 -19.63 -4.18
CA PRO A 174 1.24 -19.07 -4.44
C PRO A 174 1.20 -17.63 -4.97
N VAL A 175 0.03 -17.16 -5.41
CA VAL A 175 -0.14 -15.80 -5.93
C VAL A 175 -0.59 -14.89 -4.80
N HIS A 176 0.30 -13.99 -4.38
CA HIS A 176 0.08 -13.09 -3.24
C HIS A 176 -0.14 -11.62 -3.64
N THR A 177 0.12 -11.27 -4.89
CA THR A 177 -0.13 -9.96 -5.50
C THR A 177 -0.95 -10.13 -6.77
N GLY A 178 -1.56 -9.06 -7.26
CA GLY A 178 -2.21 -9.11 -8.56
C GLY A 178 -2.75 -7.78 -9.05
N GLY A 179 -3.31 -7.84 -10.25
CA GLY A 179 -3.90 -6.69 -10.91
C GLY A 179 -2.87 -5.71 -11.49
N PRO A 180 -3.34 -4.61 -12.09
CA PRO A 180 -2.51 -3.65 -12.83
C PRO A 180 -1.45 -2.90 -12.01
N MET A 181 -1.58 -2.89 -10.68
CA MET A 181 -0.62 -2.27 -9.77
C MET A 181 0.05 -3.29 -8.84
N GLN A 182 -0.06 -4.60 -9.11
CA GLN A 182 0.58 -5.67 -8.33
C GLN A 182 0.39 -5.54 -6.80
N VAL A 183 -0.84 -5.21 -6.38
CA VAL A 183 -1.16 -5.00 -4.95
C VAL A 183 -1.29 -6.33 -4.22
N SER A 184 -0.82 -6.39 -2.97
CA SER A 184 -0.96 -7.56 -2.11
C SER A 184 -2.44 -7.93 -1.89
N ILE A 185 -2.77 -9.21 -2.05
CA ILE A 185 -4.11 -9.74 -1.75
C ILE A 185 -4.44 -9.55 -0.26
N ALA A 186 -3.48 -9.79 0.62
CA ALA A 186 -3.67 -9.61 2.06
C ALA A 186 -3.95 -8.14 2.42
N PHE A 187 -3.28 -7.20 1.72
CA PHE A 187 -3.58 -5.78 1.86
C PHE A 187 -5.01 -5.47 1.40
N ALA A 188 -5.42 -5.95 0.21
CA ALA A 188 -6.75 -5.71 -0.32
C ALA A 188 -7.85 -6.28 0.59
N GLU A 189 -7.69 -7.50 1.10
CA GLU A 189 -8.61 -8.13 2.04
C GLU A 189 -8.73 -7.34 3.35
N ALA A 190 -7.60 -6.89 3.91
CA ALA A 190 -7.58 -6.08 5.12
C ALA A 190 -8.26 -4.71 4.95
N HIS A 191 -8.31 -4.20 3.71
CA HIS A 191 -8.88 -2.88 3.38
C HIS A 191 -10.15 -2.96 2.52
N ALA A 192 -10.80 -4.11 2.46
CA ALA A 192 -12.03 -4.31 1.69
C ALA A 192 -13.25 -3.60 2.29
N LYS A 193 -13.18 -3.21 3.57
CA LYS A 193 -14.29 -2.51 4.23
C LYS A 193 -14.52 -1.15 3.56
N GLY A 194 -15.73 -0.95 3.05
CA GLY A 194 -16.10 0.28 2.33
C GLY A 194 -15.79 0.24 0.83
N TYR A 195 -15.35 -0.90 0.30
CA TYR A 195 -15.26 -1.12 -1.14
C TYR A 195 -16.65 -0.90 -1.78
N PRO A 196 -16.78 0.05 -2.74
CA PRO A 196 -18.11 0.55 -3.15
C PRO A 196 -18.73 -0.24 -4.31
N TYR A 197 -18.03 -1.24 -4.86
CA TYR A 197 -18.49 -2.00 -6.02
C TYR A 197 -18.92 -3.43 -5.65
N PRO A 198 -19.85 -4.04 -6.40
CA PRO A 198 -20.17 -5.44 -6.23
C PRO A 198 -18.94 -6.33 -6.48
N VAL A 199 -18.71 -7.28 -5.57
CA VAL A 199 -17.65 -8.28 -5.66
C VAL A 199 -18.22 -9.57 -6.25
N ASP A 200 -17.63 -10.05 -7.35
CA ASP A 200 -17.93 -11.37 -7.91
C ASP A 200 -16.99 -12.42 -7.29
N GLY A 201 -17.49 -13.14 -6.28
CA GLY A 201 -16.73 -14.16 -5.55
C GLY A 201 -15.97 -13.57 -4.36
N SER A 202 -14.69 -13.26 -4.53
CA SER A 202 -13.78 -12.86 -3.45
C SER A 202 -13.02 -11.58 -3.76
N ILE A 203 -12.50 -10.92 -2.71
CA ILE A 203 -11.62 -9.74 -2.87
C ILE A 203 -10.36 -10.11 -3.65
N ARG A 204 -9.81 -11.30 -3.40
CA ARG A 204 -8.73 -11.86 -4.22
C ARG A 204 -9.04 -11.81 -5.71
N ARG A 205 -10.21 -12.28 -6.12
CA ARG A 205 -10.63 -12.26 -7.52
C ARG A 205 -10.83 -10.84 -8.03
N GLU A 206 -11.39 -9.95 -7.20
CA GLU A 206 -11.60 -8.54 -7.55
C GLU A 206 -10.27 -7.83 -7.81
N VAL A 207 -9.20 -8.13 -7.07
CA VAL A 207 -7.85 -7.54 -7.28
C VAL A 207 -7.34 -7.77 -8.71
N PHE A 208 -7.62 -8.93 -9.32
CA PHE A 208 -7.21 -9.20 -10.70
C PHE A 208 -8.07 -8.49 -11.76
N SER A 209 -9.19 -7.87 -11.38
CA SER A 209 -9.92 -7.00 -12.29
C SER A 209 -9.21 -5.65 -12.42
N ARG A 210 -9.40 -4.95 -13.55
CA ARG A 210 -8.86 -3.60 -13.72
C ARG A 210 -9.37 -2.67 -12.61
N ARG A 211 -10.68 -2.62 -12.41
CA ARG A 211 -11.32 -1.75 -11.41
C ARG A 211 -10.84 -2.04 -9.99
N GLY A 212 -10.86 -3.32 -9.59
CA GLY A 212 -10.44 -3.73 -8.26
C GLY A 212 -8.96 -3.50 -8.00
N GLY A 213 -8.09 -3.92 -8.92
CA GLY A 213 -6.65 -3.70 -8.78
C GLY A 213 -6.26 -2.23 -8.82
N MET A 214 -6.94 -1.39 -9.62
CA MET A 214 -6.77 0.06 -9.54
C MET A 214 -7.23 0.62 -8.20
N TYR A 215 -8.40 0.20 -7.69
CA TYR A 215 -8.90 0.69 -6.41
C TYR A 215 -7.94 0.37 -5.26
N PHE A 216 -7.56 -0.89 -5.09
CA PHE A 216 -6.68 -1.32 -4.01
C PHE A 216 -5.24 -0.84 -4.21
N GLY A 217 -4.75 -0.77 -5.45
CA GLY A 217 -3.43 -0.22 -5.76
C GLY A 217 -3.34 1.29 -5.48
N ILE A 218 -4.35 2.07 -5.87
CA ILE A 218 -4.43 3.51 -5.56
C ILE A 218 -4.52 3.71 -4.04
N MET A 219 -5.30 2.88 -3.35
CA MET A 219 -5.36 2.90 -1.89
C MET A 219 -3.99 2.60 -1.28
N HIS A 220 -3.28 1.58 -1.75
CA HIS A 220 -1.95 1.24 -1.26
C HIS A 220 -0.93 2.35 -1.53
N LEU A 221 -1.05 3.08 -2.65
CA LEU A 221 -0.13 4.17 -2.97
C LEU A 221 -0.45 5.47 -2.20
N LEU A 222 -1.72 5.86 -2.13
CA LEU A 222 -2.16 7.20 -1.74
C LEU A 222 -3.11 7.22 -0.53
N GLY A 223 -3.70 6.08 -0.16
CA GLY A 223 -4.76 5.94 0.85
C GLY A 223 -4.30 6.02 2.31
N TYR A 224 -3.10 6.52 2.57
CA TYR A 224 -2.58 6.78 3.91
C TYR A 224 -1.98 8.19 4.01
N PRO A 225 -2.08 8.86 5.17
CA PRO A 225 -1.45 10.16 5.39
C PRO A 225 0.07 10.08 5.19
N ALA A 226 0.63 10.86 4.29
CA ALA A 226 2.09 11.03 4.23
C ALA A 226 2.41 12.43 3.74
N ASP A 227 3.28 13.11 4.48
CA ASP A 227 3.78 14.44 4.16
C ASP A 227 5.24 14.30 3.69
N TYR A 228 5.40 13.69 2.52
CA TYR A 228 6.71 13.51 1.89
C TYR A 228 6.96 14.65 0.91
N SER A 229 8.13 15.27 1.01
CA SER A 229 8.55 16.33 0.09
C SER A 229 8.83 15.86 -1.33
N ARG A 230 8.93 14.54 -1.54
CA ARG A 230 9.29 13.93 -2.83
C ARG A 230 8.52 12.62 -3.04
N PRO A 231 7.97 12.37 -4.25
CA PRO A 231 7.26 11.13 -4.60
C PRO A 231 8.06 9.84 -4.39
N ILE A 232 9.40 9.90 -4.47
CA ILE A 232 10.26 8.72 -4.30
C ILE A 232 10.02 7.98 -2.98
N TYR A 233 9.63 8.69 -1.92
CA TYR A 233 9.30 8.07 -0.63
C TYR A 233 7.93 7.37 -0.65
N ARG A 234 6.95 7.91 -1.39
CA ARG A 234 5.68 7.19 -1.65
C ARG A 234 5.95 5.91 -2.43
N PHE A 235 6.82 5.95 -3.44
CA PHE A 235 7.18 4.77 -4.23
C PHE A 235 7.96 3.74 -3.40
N ALA A 236 8.85 4.17 -2.51
CA ALA A 236 9.50 3.27 -1.57
C ALA A 236 8.49 2.60 -0.62
N ASP A 237 7.53 3.37 -0.08
CA ASP A 237 6.46 2.82 0.76
C ASP A 237 5.51 1.90 -0.02
N PHE A 238 5.28 2.14 -1.30
CA PHE A 238 4.49 1.23 -2.14
C PHE A 238 5.11 -0.17 -2.21
N ASN A 239 6.44 -0.24 -2.34
CA ASN A 239 7.18 -1.49 -2.43
C ASN A 239 7.43 -2.15 -1.06
N ALA A 240 7.74 -1.37 -0.03
CA ALA A 240 8.15 -1.87 1.28
C ALA A 240 7.04 -1.82 2.35
N GLY A 241 5.85 -1.34 1.99
CA GLY A 241 4.72 -1.16 2.88
C GLY A 241 4.62 0.25 3.47
N TRP A 242 3.42 0.58 3.95
CA TRP A 242 3.12 1.91 4.46
C TRP A 242 4.11 2.38 5.53
N TYR A 243 4.53 3.64 5.38
CA TYR A 243 5.48 4.34 6.23
C TYR A 243 6.93 3.85 6.18
N ALA A 244 7.30 2.88 5.36
CA ALA A 244 8.66 2.34 5.32
C ALA A 244 9.75 3.44 5.26
N SER A 245 9.59 4.44 4.41
CA SER A 245 10.50 5.58 4.27
C SER A 245 10.58 6.43 5.53
N ARG A 246 9.45 6.78 6.15
CA ARG A 246 9.41 7.51 7.43
C ARG A 246 10.15 6.73 8.51
N ASN A 247 9.97 5.41 8.54
CA ASN A 247 10.54 4.57 9.59
C ASN A 247 12.04 4.31 9.35
N ALA A 248 12.49 4.21 8.10
CA ALA A 248 13.89 4.21 7.76
C ALA A 248 14.57 5.54 8.17
N ALA A 249 13.89 6.68 7.98
CA ALA A 249 14.38 7.96 8.48
C ALA A 249 14.45 8.00 10.02
N PHE A 250 13.46 7.41 10.71
CA PHE A 250 13.49 7.23 12.17
C PHE A 250 14.66 6.35 12.62
N GLN A 251 14.88 5.19 11.99
CA GLN A 251 16.02 4.31 12.28
C GLN A 251 17.36 5.04 12.09
N ASN A 252 17.49 5.86 11.05
CA ASN A 252 18.68 6.68 10.85
C ASN A 252 18.87 7.71 11.98
N ALA A 253 17.79 8.39 12.40
CA ALA A 253 17.84 9.33 13.51
C ALA A 253 18.22 8.65 14.84
N VAL A 254 17.64 7.47 15.13
CA VAL A 254 17.98 6.64 16.28
C VAL A 254 19.44 6.21 16.23
N SER A 255 19.93 5.78 15.06
CA SER A 255 21.33 5.36 14.89
C SER A 255 22.29 6.49 15.24
N ARG A 256 22.00 7.71 14.76
CA ARG A 256 22.81 8.90 15.08
C ARG A 256 22.75 9.28 16.56
N ALA A 257 21.58 9.18 17.18
CA ALA A 257 21.38 9.58 18.58
C ALA A 257 21.97 8.58 19.59
N SER A 258 21.96 7.29 19.27
CA SER A 258 22.44 6.19 20.12
C SER A 258 23.86 5.73 19.79
N ALA A 259 24.39 6.12 18.62
CA ALA A 259 25.62 5.58 18.03
C ALA A 259 25.58 4.06 17.74
N ILE A 260 24.37 3.46 17.70
CA ILE A 260 24.16 2.06 17.34
C ILE A 260 23.76 2.00 15.86
N PRO A 261 24.51 1.30 15.00
CA PRO A 261 24.12 1.16 13.60
C PRO A 261 22.87 0.29 13.46
N LEU A 262 21.87 0.79 12.73
CA LEU A 262 20.65 0.06 12.36
C LEU A 262 20.57 -0.14 10.85
N ALA A 263 19.92 -1.24 10.44
CA ALA A 263 19.41 -1.36 9.08
C ALA A 263 18.32 -0.31 8.86
N LEU A 264 18.32 0.31 7.68
CA LEU A 264 17.32 1.32 7.29
C LEU A 264 16.23 0.67 6.43
N ASP A 265 15.74 -0.48 6.89
CA ASP A 265 14.71 -1.31 6.22
C ASP A 265 13.29 -0.81 6.50
N GLY A 266 13.14 0.14 7.42
CA GLY A 266 11.86 0.64 7.87
C GLY A 266 11.19 -0.23 8.91
N ASP A 267 11.71 -1.41 9.26
CA ASP A 267 11.11 -2.34 10.19
C ASP A 267 11.46 -2.04 11.65
N LEU A 268 10.49 -1.43 12.33
CA LEU A 268 10.68 -0.98 13.71
C LEU A 268 10.65 -2.12 14.72
N ILE A 269 9.77 -3.10 14.52
CA ILE A 269 9.58 -4.25 15.42
C ILE A 269 9.14 -5.48 14.63
N ASP A 270 9.41 -6.65 15.21
CA ASP A 270 8.78 -7.90 14.81
C ASP A 270 7.43 -8.05 15.53
N PHE A 271 6.34 -8.09 14.76
CA PHE A 271 4.98 -8.26 15.30
C PHE A 271 4.64 -9.70 15.64
N SER A 272 5.46 -10.67 15.21
CA SER A 272 5.30 -12.09 15.55
C SER A 272 6.00 -12.48 16.86
N SER A 273 6.68 -11.52 17.50
CA SER A 273 7.53 -11.75 18.65
C SER A 273 7.43 -10.63 19.68
N ASP A 274 7.39 -11.01 20.95
CA ASP A 274 7.50 -10.07 22.08
C ASP A 274 8.96 -9.67 22.37
N LYS A 275 9.93 -10.30 21.69
CA LYS A 275 11.35 -9.97 21.86
C LYS A 275 11.66 -8.63 21.18
N PRO A 276 12.42 -7.75 21.85
CA PRO A 276 12.79 -6.47 21.23
C PRO A 276 13.76 -6.69 20.07
N GLY A 277 13.45 -6.06 18.94
CA GLY A 277 14.33 -6.01 17.76
C GLY A 277 15.49 -5.02 17.94
N SER A 278 16.38 -4.95 16.95
CA SER A 278 17.53 -4.04 16.94
C SER A 278 17.13 -2.58 17.11
N THR A 279 16.12 -2.13 16.36
CA THR A 279 15.58 -0.76 16.45
C THR A 279 15.07 -0.47 17.86
N GLU A 280 14.28 -1.38 18.45
CA GLU A 280 13.73 -1.21 19.79
C GLU A 280 14.84 -1.14 20.85
N LEU A 281 15.82 -2.04 20.78
CA LEU A 281 16.97 -2.03 21.69
C LEU A 281 17.75 -0.71 21.62
N ALA A 282 17.97 -0.18 20.40
CA ALA A 282 18.64 1.10 20.22
C ALA A 282 17.83 2.25 20.85
N VAL A 283 16.51 2.29 20.66
CA VAL A 283 15.64 3.32 21.28
C VAL A 283 15.63 3.20 22.81
N ARG A 284 15.65 1.98 23.36
CA ARG A 284 15.73 1.76 24.82
C ARG A 284 16.98 2.37 25.45
N THR A 285 18.11 2.41 24.74
CA THR A 285 19.32 3.13 25.22
C THR A 285 19.09 4.63 25.42
N LEU A 286 18.12 5.21 24.71
CA LEU A 286 17.73 6.61 24.80
C LEU A 286 16.62 6.84 25.83
N GLY A 287 16.04 5.80 26.43
CA GLY A 287 14.83 5.86 27.26
C GLY A 287 14.91 6.88 28.40
N LYS A 288 16.05 6.98 29.09
CA LYS A 288 16.27 8.01 30.13
C LYS A 288 16.17 9.44 29.60
N ARG A 289 16.70 9.70 28.40
CA ARG A 289 16.65 11.03 27.76
C ARG A 289 15.26 11.35 27.21
N LEU A 290 14.54 10.31 26.78
CA LEU A 290 13.16 10.42 26.28
C LEU A 290 12.11 10.45 27.41
N ASN A 291 12.52 10.20 28.66
CA ASN A 291 11.61 9.99 29.79
C ASN A 291 10.55 8.91 29.50
N MET A 292 10.99 7.79 28.91
CA MET A 292 10.13 6.67 28.54
C MET A 292 10.64 5.36 29.14
N SER A 293 9.74 4.54 29.67
CA SER A 293 10.04 3.15 30.01
C SER A 293 10.13 2.27 28.76
N ASP A 294 10.78 1.12 28.88
CA ASP A 294 10.85 0.11 27.82
C ASP A 294 9.47 -0.28 27.28
N SER A 295 8.48 -0.43 28.16
CA SER A 295 7.10 -0.75 27.74
C SER A 295 6.41 0.42 27.03
N ALA A 296 6.72 1.66 27.41
CA ALA A 296 6.23 2.84 26.69
C ALA A 296 6.86 2.96 25.30
N ILE A 297 8.16 2.64 25.17
CA ILE A 297 8.87 2.58 23.90
C ILE A 297 8.24 1.53 22.98
N ARG A 298 8.05 0.29 23.47
CA ARG A 298 7.41 -0.78 22.70
C ARG A 298 6.04 -0.35 22.15
N ARG A 299 5.17 0.16 23.02
CA ARG A 299 3.83 0.64 22.62
C ARG A 299 3.88 1.78 21.60
N ALA A 300 4.90 2.65 21.67
CA ALA A 300 5.06 3.71 20.69
C ALA A 300 5.49 3.18 19.31
N LEU A 301 6.40 2.21 19.27
CA LEU A 301 6.83 1.55 18.03
C LEU A 301 5.70 0.73 17.39
N GLU A 302 4.84 0.10 18.19
CA GLU A 302 3.68 -0.68 17.72
C GLU A 302 2.61 0.16 17.01
N LYS A 303 2.44 1.43 17.40
CA LYS A 303 1.42 2.34 16.81
C LYS A 303 1.65 2.64 15.33
N ARG A 304 2.80 2.27 14.77
CA ARG A 304 3.16 2.45 13.35
C ARG A 304 2.13 1.85 12.38
N ARG A 305 1.37 0.81 12.74
CA ARG A 305 0.43 0.12 11.83
C ARG A 305 -0.82 0.92 11.47
N TYR A 306 -1.23 1.89 12.30
CA TYR A 306 -2.54 2.57 12.18
C TYR A 306 -2.45 4.10 12.17
N GLY A 307 -1.24 4.64 12.18
CA GLY A 307 -1.00 6.09 12.06
C GLY A 307 -1.18 6.57 10.64
#